data_AF-A0A4Z1BKC3-F1
#
_entry.id   AF-A0A4Z1BKC3-F1
#
_cell.length_a   1.000
_cell.length_b   1.000
_cell.length_c   1.000
_cell.angle_alpha   90.00
_cell.angle_beta   90.00
_cell.angle_gamma   90.00
#
_symmetry.space_group_name_H-M   'P 1'
#
loop_
_entity.id
_entity.type
_entity.pdbx_description
1 polymer ?
#
loop_
_entity_poly.entity_id
_entity_poly.type
_entity_poly.pdbx_seq_one_letter_code
_entity_poly.pdbx_strand_id
1 'polypeptide(L)'
;MKVSLKNYTFRYLTFWLLIVIAIWAVIFHSLILDEVYDNVDDGLKNQKIEIIREVYQDPNLLSTTEFGLSQFKIIKVNPSQYNETNRFSNEMIYMEYDEDMEPYRVLRTGFYDKENIPYSLEIRTSTVEEDDLIYDLSISLIVLYLFILISILLINHFGLKKAFKPFGQIISQLRKYEVGNNEKLTIVETNVKEFSFLQNEIQRMINRNDEVFNSQKLFIENASHELQTPLTIAINKLDLLIENSDLKEKELLSLVESKQTLWRMVNLNKSLLMLSRIENNQYKNNIEVNFTALTKKLLEDYESILEMEGINLQTNFKEDFIIDFNSDLARILISNLIRNAIKHNNDEKIIKIESNSNQFIISNTGKNVTLDSNLIFSRFYKQGTSEGNNGLGLSIVDTIIKNQQNLRLDYNYEFPFHQFILKK
;
A
#
# COMPACT_ATOMS: atom_id res chain seq x y z
N MET A 1 4.76 -3.67 -10.26
CA MET A 1 3.53 -3.52 -9.44
C MET A 1 3.79 -4.12 -8.06
N LYS A 2 3.45 -3.42 -6.97
CA LYS A 2 3.52 -3.98 -5.60
C LYS A 2 2.39 -4.98 -5.40
N VAL A 3 2.68 -6.13 -4.79
CA VAL A 3 1.73 -7.24 -4.60
C VAL A 3 1.30 -7.29 -3.14
N SER A 4 0.03 -7.60 -2.87
CA SER A 4 -0.46 -7.80 -1.49
C SER A 4 0.37 -8.85 -0.75
N LEU A 5 0.68 -8.61 0.52
CA LEU A 5 1.44 -9.54 1.36
C LEU A 5 0.83 -10.95 1.37
N LYS A 6 -0.51 -11.06 1.38
CA LYS A 6 -1.23 -12.33 1.22
C LYS A 6 -0.79 -13.08 -0.05
N ASN A 7 -0.79 -12.38 -1.19
CA ASN A 7 -0.48 -12.97 -2.49
C ASN A 7 1.03 -13.25 -2.62
N TYR A 8 1.87 -12.43 -1.99
CA TYR A 8 3.31 -12.65 -1.91
C TYR A 8 3.63 -13.95 -1.16
N THR A 9 3.09 -14.11 0.06
CA THR A 9 3.28 -15.32 0.87
C THR A 9 2.70 -16.56 0.19
N PHE A 10 1.51 -16.45 -0.42
CA PHE A 10 0.90 -17.56 -1.15
C PHE A 10 1.78 -18.06 -2.29
N ARG A 11 2.30 -17.16 -3.14
CA ARG A 11 3.17 -17.52 -4.27
C ARG A 11 4.44 -18.23 -3.82
N TYR A 12 5.07 -17.72 -2.76
CA TYR A 12 6.29 -18.32 -2.23
C TYR A 12 6.04 -19.74 -1.69
N LEU A 13 4.97 -19.93 -0.93
CA LEU A 13 4.59 -21.25 -0.42
C LEU A 13 4.25 -22.23 -1.55
N THR A 14 3.50 -21.79 -2.56
CA THR A 14 3.17 -22.63 -3.73
C THR A 14 4.42 -23.06 -4.48
N PHE A 15 5.38 -22.15 -4.69
CA PHE A 15 6.62 -22.47 -5.41
C PHE A 15 7.43 -23.56 -4.70
N TRP A 16 7.68 -23.42 -3.40
CA TRP A 16 8.40 -24.43 -2.64
C TRP A 16 7.66 -25.75 -2.51
N LEU A 17 6.33 -25.71 -2.38
CA LEU A 17 5.50 -26.92 -2.34
C LEU A 17 5.64 -27.73 -3.63
N LEU A 18 5.62 -27.07 -4.80
CA LEU A 18 5.80 -27.74 -6.09
C LEU A 18 7.18 -28.40 -6.21
N ILE A 19 8.24 -27.74 -5.74
CA ILE A 19 9.59 -28.31 -5.70
C ILE A 19 9.63 -29.56 -4.83
N VAL A 20 9.06 -29.50 -3.63
CA VAL A 20 9.03 -30.64 -2.71
C VAL A 20 8.27 -31.82 -3.30
N ILE A 21 7.09 -31.58 -3.89
CA ILE A 21 6.29 -32.64 -4.54
C ILE A 21 7.05 -33.26 -5.72
N ALA A 22 7.74 -32.46 -6.54
CA ALA A 22 8.51 -32.97 -7.67
C ALA A 22 9.67 -33.87 -7.22
N ILE A 23 10.41 -33.46 -6.18
CA ILE A 23 11.50 -34.27 -5.61
C ILE A 23 10.96 -35.61 -5.07
N TRP A 24 9.87 -35.56 -4.30
CA TRP A 24 9.26 -36.76 -3.73
C TRP A 24 8.72 -37.71 -4.81
N ALA A 25 8.11 -37.19 -5.87
CA ALA A 25 7.62 -38.01 -6.97
C ALA A 25 8.74 -38.82 -7.64
N VAL A 26 9.91 -38.20 -7.88
CA VAL A 26 11.07 -38.88 -8.47
C VAL A 26 11.64 -39.93 -7.52
N ILE A 27 11.85 -39.58 -6.26
CA ILE A 27 12.37 -40.52 -5.25
C ILE A 27 11.44 -41.73 -5.12
N PHE A 28 10.14 -41.50 -5.02
CA PHE A 28 9.17 -42.56 -4.80
C PHE A 28 9.04 -43.48 -6.01
N HIS A 29 9.00 -42.93 -7.22
CA HIS A 29 9.01 -43.74 -8.45
C HIS A 29 10.27 -44.62 -8.55
N SER A 30 11.44 -44.07 -8.21
CA SER A 30 12.69 -44.85 -8.18
C SER A 30 12.65 -45.99 -7.15
N LEU A 31 12.08 -45.76 -5.96
CA LEU A 31 11.96 -46.78 -4.92
C LEU A 31 11.00 -47.91 -5.32
N ILE A 32 9.88 -47.59 -5.97
CA ILE A 32 8.95 -48.61 -6.47
C ILE A 32 9.62 -49.48 -7.53
N LEU A 33 10.29 -48.86 -8.51
CA LEU A 33 10.98 -49.61 -9.56
C LEU A 33 12.03 -50.56 -8.99
N ASP A 34 12.82 -50.10 -8.02
CA ASP A 34 13.85 -50.88 -7.36
C ASP A 34 13.24 -52.10 -6.64
N GLU A 35 12.22 -51.90 -5.81
CA GLU A 35 11.58 -52.97 -5.04
C GLU A 35 10.88 -54.01 -5.93
N VAL A 36 10.20 -53.58 -7.00
CA VAL A 36 9.50 -54.50 -7.91
C VAL A 36 10.50 -55.38 -8.66
N TYR A 37 11.56 -54.81 -9.24
CA TYR A 37 12.56 -55.61 -9.97
C TYR A 37 13.42 -56.48 -9.04
N ASP A 38 13.72 -56.02 -7.82
CA ASP A 38 14.41 -56.86 -6.83
C ASP A 38 13.59 -58.10 -6.47
N ASN A 39 12.26 -57.96 -6.36
CA ASN A 39 11.37 -59.09 -6.11
C ASN A 39 11.40 -60.12 -7.26
N VAL A 40 11.34 -59.65 -8.50
CA VAL A 40 11.45 -60.51 -9.70
C VAL A 40 12.81 -61.21 -9.74
N ASP A 41 13.90 -60.48 -9.47
CA ASP A 41 15.26 -61.03 -9.46
C ASP A 41 15.43 -62.12 -8.39
N ASP A 42 14.84 -61.95 -7.21
CA ASP A 42 14.83 -62.97 -6.16
C ASP A 42 14.00 -64.20 -6.54
N GLY A 43 12.87 -64.00 -7.22
CA GLY A 43 12.08 -65.09 -7.82
C GLY A 43 12.92 -65.93 -8.79
N LEU A 44 13.64 -65.29 -9.70
CA LEU A 44 14.55 -65.95 -10.65
C LEU A 44 15.70 -66.69 -9.96
N LYS A 45 16.27 -66.11 -8.88
CA LYS A 45 17.32 -66.79 -8.07
C LYS A 45 16.80 -68.06 -7.42
N ASN A 46 15.56 -68.06 -6.93
CA ASN A 46 14.93 -69.23 -6.33
C ASN A 46 14.69 -70.32 -7.37
N GLN A 47 14.11 -69.97 -8.53
CA GLN A 47 13.91 -70.89 -9.65
C GLN A 47 15.24 -71.50 -10.12
N LYS A 48 16.32 -70.71 -10.17
CA LYS A 48 17.67 -71.21 -10.48
C LYS A 48 18.08 -72.35 -9.55
N ILE A 49 17.90 -72.18 -8.24
CA ILE A 49 18.31 -73.18 -7.25
C ILE A 49 17.49 -74.46 -7.43
N GLU A 50 16.19 -74.33 -7.68
CA GLU A 50 15.29 -75.47 -7.92
C GLU A 50 15.66 -76.22 -9.19
N ILE A 51 15.82 -75.52 -10.32
CA ILE A 51 16.18 -76.13 -11.61
C ILE A 51 17.51 -76.86 -11.51
N ILE A 52 18.54 -76.22 -10.93
CA ILE A 52 19.85 -76.87 -10.77
C ILE A 52 19.69 -78.14 -9.92
N ARG A 53 18.96 -78.07 -8.79
CA ARG A 53 18.73 -79.24 -7.93
C ARG A 53 18.02 -80.38 -8.66
N GLU A 54 17.01 -80.07 -9.48
CA GLU A 54 16.29 -81.06 -10.28
C GLU A 54 17.16 -81.67 -11.38
N VAL A 55 18.01 -80.87 -12.04
CA VAL A 55 18.99 -81.38 -13.03
C VAL A 55 19.96 -82.39 -12.42
N TYR A 56 20.35 -82.20 -11.16
CA TYR A 56 21.13 -83.20 -10.42
C TYR A 56 20.33 -84.47 -10.11
N GLN A 57 19.00 -84.45 -10.06
CA GLN A 57 18.18 -85.64 -9.82
C GLN A 57 17.82 -86.35 -11.13
N ASP A 58 17.44 -85.60 -12.16
CA ASP A 58 17.09 -86.07 -13.50
C ASP A 58 17.97 -85.42 -14.58
N PRO A 59 19.05 -86.11 -15.03
CA PRO A 59 19.95 -85.60 -16.06
C PRO A 59 19.29 -85.36 -17.43
N ASN A 60 18.08 -85.88 -17.67
CA ASN A 60 17.38 -85.65 -18.94
C ASN A 60 17.03 -84.16 -19.14
N LEU A 61 16.92 -83.38 -18.05
CA LEU A 61 16.68 -81.94 -18.09
C LEU A 61 17.82 -81.16 -18.76
N LEU A 62 19.03 -81.72 -18.87
CA LEU A 62 20.14 -81.11 -19.62
C LEU A 62 19.86 -81.02 -21.13
N SER A 63 18.85 -81.73 -21.64
CA SER A 63 18.43 -81.67 -23.05
C SER A 63 17.44 -80.54 -23.37
N THR A 64 16.97 -79.80 -22.35
CA THR A 64 16.06 -78.67 -22.50
C THR A 64 16.78 -77.46 -23.13
N THR A 65 16.90 -77.46 -24.46
CA THR A 65 17.62 -76.44 -25.23
C THR A 65 16.71 -75.30 -25.72
N GLU A 66 15.40 -75.49 -25.65
CA GLU A 66 14.37 -74.49 -25.94
C GLU A 66 13.59 -74.17 -24.66
N PHE A 67 13.11 -72.93 -24.52
CA PHE A 67 12.39 -72.51 -23.31
C PHE A 67 11.12 -73.32 -23.05
N GLY A 68 10.35 -73.63 -24.11
CA GLY A 68 9.10 -74.38 -24.02
C GLY A 68 8.15 -73.88 -22.92
N LEU A 69 7.40 -74.81 -22.31
CA LEU A 69 6.56 -74.54 -21.14
C LEU A 69 7.36 -74.34 -19.86
N SER A 70 8.62 -74.75 -19.84
CA SER A 70 9.49 -74.73 -18.66
C SER A 70 10.12 -73.36 -18.40
N GLN A 71 10.09 -72.44 -19.37
CA GLN A 71 10.63 -71.07 -19.29
C GLN A 71 12.12 -70.98 -18.88
N PHE A 72 12.85 -72.08 -19.02
CA PHE A 72 14.30 -72.11 -18.92
C PHE A 72 14.90 -72.94 -20.05
N LYS A 73 16.15 -72.67 -20.39
CA LYS A 73 16.94 -73.51 -21.28
C LYS A 73 18.35 -73.70 -20.73
N ILE A 74 18.94 -74.83 -21.06
CA ILE A 74 20.28 -75.24 -20.65
C ILE A 74 21.11 -75.47 -21.91
N ILE A 75 22.24 -74.76 -22.00
CA ILE A 75 23.14 -74.82 -23.15
C ILE A 75 24.52 -75.25 -22.67
N LYS A 76 25.08 -76.30 -23.26
CA LYS A 76 26.46 -76.71 -22.99
C LYS A 76 27.41 -75.61 -23.49
N VAL A 77 28.28 -75.10 -22.60
CA VAL A 77 29.22 -74.03 -22.94
C VAL A 77 30.66 -74.53 -22.90
N ASN A 78 31.54 -73.85 -23.63
CA ASN A 78 32.97 -74.12 -23.51
C ASN A 78 33.51 -73.51 -22.19
N PRO A 79 34.57 -74.08 -21.58
CA PRO A 79 35.16 -73.55 -20.35
C PRO A 79 35.57 -72.07 -20.43
N SER A 80 35.87 -71.54 -21.62
CA SER A 80 36.19 -70.13 -21.85
C SER A 80 34.99 -69.18 -21.84
N GLN A 81 33.77 -69.70 -21.96
CA GLN A 81 32.50 -68.95 -21.96
C GLN A 81 31.70 -69.16 -20.67
N TYR A 82 32.19 -70.02 -19.78
CA TYR A 82 31.57 -70.29 -18.49
C TYR A 82 31.60 -69.05 -17.60
N ASN A 83 30.47 -68.73 -16.98
CA ASN A 83 30.37 -67.68 -15.98
C ASN A 83 29.27 -68.01 -14.97
N GLU A 84 29.65 -68.23 -13.72
CA GLU A 84 28.74 -68.55 -12.61
C GLU A 84 28.02 -67.33 -12.01
N THR A 85 28.45 -66.11 -12.35
CA THR A 85 27.80 -64.89 -11.85
C THR A 85 26.38 -64.77 -12.40
N ASN A 86 25.42 -64.48 -11.51
CA ASN A 86 24.07 -64.14 -11.93
C ASN A 86 24.10 -62.82 -12.71
N ARG A 87 23.58 -62.83 -13.93
CA ARG A 87 23.37 -61.63 -14.73
C ARG A 87 21.90 -61.49 -15.07
N PHE A 88 21.31 -60.38 -14.65
CA PHE A 88 19.93 -60.04 -14.94
C PHE A 88 19.88 -59.05 -16.10
N SER A 89 18.91 -59.23 -17.00
CA SER A 89 18.66 -58.31 -18.11
C SER A 89 17.16 -58.20 -18.40
N ASN A 90 16.73 -57.03 -18.84
CA ASN A 90 15.40 -56.83 -19.40
C ASN A 90 15.47 -57.03 -20.91
N GLU A 91 14.59 -57.88 -21.44
CA GLU A 91 14.53 -58.21 -22.87
C GLU A 91 13.10 -58.17 -23.36
N MET A 92 12.90 -57.63 -24.57
CA MET A 92 11.61 -57.71 -25.23
C MET A 92 11.59 -58.99 -26.07
N ILE A 93 10.63 -59.87 -25.81
CA ILE A 93 10.49 -61.16 -26.48
C ILE A 93 9.19 -61.17 -27.26
N TYR A 94 9.27 -61.47 -28.57
CA TYR A 94 8.08 -61.61 -29.40
C TYR A 94 7.28 -62.85 -29.00
N MET A 95 6.02 -62.66 -28.61
CA MET A 95 5.11 -63.74 -28.26
C MET A 95 4.19 -64.05 -29.44
N GLU A 96 4.38 -65.22 -30.05
CA GLU A 96 3.62 -65.62 -31.26
C GLU A 96 2.11 -65.67 -31.05
N TYR A 97 1.64 -65.89 -29.82
CA TYR A 97 0.20 -65.97 -29.51
C TYR A 97 -0.44 -64.59 -29.23
N ASP A 98 0.33 -63.62 -28.73
CA ASP A 98 -0.12 -62.24 -28.52
C ASP A 98 0.17 -61.33 -29.73
N GLU A 99 0.97 -61.81 -30.69
CA GLU A 99 1.46 -61.05 -31.86
C GLU A 99 2.16 -59.72 -31.48
N ASP A 100 2.72 -59.64 -30.28
CA ASP A 100 3.40 -58.45 -29.74
C ASP A 100 4.74 -58.78 -29.04
N MET A 101 5.54 -57.74 -28.80
CA MET A 101 6.78 -57.81 -28.04
C MET A 101 6.48 -57.62 -26.56
N GLU A 102 6.71 -58.66 -25.75
CA GLU A 102 6.46 -58.62 -24.31
C GLU A 102 7.76 -58.43 -23.51
N PRO A 103 7.74 -57.65 -22.43
CA PRO A 103 8.88 -57.47 -21.55
C PRO A 103 9.11 -58.72 -20.68
N TYR A 104 10.35 -59.16 -20.65
CA TYR A 104 10.82 -60.30 -19.87
C TYR A 104 12.04 -59.91 -19.04
N ARG A 105 12.09 -60.41 -17.80
CA ARG A 105 13.30 -60.43 -16.99
C ARG A 105 14.01 -61.76 -17.18
N VAL A 106 15.28 -61.71 -17.56
CA VAL A 106 16.10 -62.88 -17.88
C VAL A 106 17.27 -62.98 -16.91
N LEU A 107 17.40 -64.15 -16.27
CA LEU A 107 18.57 -64.53 -15.48
C LEU A 107 19.46 -65.48 -16.30
N ARG A 108 20.72 -65.08 -16.50
CA ARG A 108 21.77 -65.93 -17.08
C ARG A 108 22.81 -66.27 -16.02
N THR A 109 23.15 -67.55 -15.91
CA THR A 109 24.12 -68.07 -14.96
C THR A 109 24.77 -69.35 -15.50
N GLY A 110 25.89 -69.75 -14.93
CA GLY A 110 26.63 -70.96 -15.27
C GLY A 110 26.61 -71.94 -14.11
N PHE A 111 26.54 -73.24 -14.43
CA PHE A 111 26.66 -74.31 -13.43
C PHE A 111 27.36 -75.53 -14.05
N TYR A 112 27.86 -76.42 -13.18
CA TYR A 112 28.42 -77.71 -13.58
C TYR A 112 27.41 -78.84 -13.32
N ASP A 113 27.40 -79.86 -14.16
CA ASP A 113 26.66 -81.11 -13.90
C ASP A 113 27.45 -82.09 -13.02
N LYS A 114 26.91 -83.29 -12.79
CA LYS A 114 27.58 -84.37 -12.03
C LYS A 114 28.90 -84.83 -12.64
N GLU A 115 29.09 -84.66 -13.95
CA GLU A 115 30.28 -85.05 -14.69
C GLU A 115 31.28 -83.90 -14.84
N ASN A 116 31.03 -82.78 -14.13
CA ASN A 116 31.85 -81.58 -14.14
C ASN A 116 31.93 -80.91 -15.52
N ILE A 117 30.88 -81.04 -16.33
CA ILE A 117 30.73 -80.37 -17.62
C ILE A 117 30.04 -79.02 -17.39
N PRO A 118 30.57 -77.90 -17.96
CA PRO A 118 29.97 -76.58 -17.77
C PRO A 118 28.76 -76.35 -18.69
N TYR A 119 27.67 -75.84 -18.09
CA TYR A 119 26.46 -75.41 -18.77
C TYR A 119 26.13 -73.96 -18.42
N SER A 120 25.44 -73.28 -19.33
CA SER A 120 24.75 -72.03 -19.05
C SER A 120 23.25 -72.30 -18.91
N LEU A 121 22.70 -71.82 -17.82
CA LEU A 121 21.28 -71.80 -17.53
C LEU A 121 20.75 -70.39 -17.81
N GLU A 122 19.71 -70.32 -18.62
CA GLU A 122 18.96 -69.10 -18.90
C GLU A 122 17.52 -69.32 -18.48
N ILE A 123 17.04 -68.48 -17.56
CA ILE A 123 15.67 -68.50 -17.01
C ILE A 123 15.04 -67.16 -17.38
N ARG A 124 13.78 -67.19 -17.83
CA ARG A 124 13.04 -65.97 -18.14
C ARG A 124 11.69 -65.99 -17.46
N THR A 125 11.24 -64.83 -17.01
CA THR A 125 9.88 -64.61 -16.51
C THR A 125 9.29 -63.36 -17.16
N SER A 126 8.00 -63.40 -17.48
CA SER A 126 7.28 -62.22 -17.99
C SER A 126 7.27 -61.15 -16.90
N THR A 127 7.43 -59.88 -17.27
CA THR A 127 7.27 -58.73 -16.37
C THR A 127 6.05 -57.88 -16.68
N VAL A 128 5.13 -58.38 -17.52
CA VAL A 128 3.93 -57.65 -17.95
C VAL A 128 3.09 -57.21 -16.75
N GLU A 129 2.82 -58.14 -15.81
CA GLU A 129 2.02 -57.83 -14.62
C GLU A 129 2.72 -56.81 -13.71
N GLU A 130 4.04 -56.91 -13.57
CA GLU A 130 4.86 -56.00 -12.78
C GLU A 130 4.94 -54.60 -13.40
N ASP A 131 5.13 -54.51 -14.71
CA ASP A 131 5.19 -53.24 -15.44
C ASP A 131 3.81 -52.55 -15.44
N ASP A 132 2.71 -53.31 -15.59
CA ASP A 132 1.34 -52.81 -15.42
C ASP A 132 1.08 -52.32 -14.00
N LEU A 133 1.54 -53.06 -12.99
CA LEU A 133 1.44 -52.65 -11.58
C LEU A 133 2.20 -51.33 -11.33
N ILE A 134 3.42 -51.18 -11.86
CA ILE A 134 4.20 -49.95 -11.75
C ILE A 134 3.47 -48.78 -12.42
N TYR A 135 2.86 -49.01 -13.58
CA TYR A 135 2.09 -48.00 -14.29
C TYR A 135 0.86 -47.54 -13.50
N ASP A 136 0.06 -48.47 -13.00
CA ASP A 136 -1.14 -48.19 -12.20
C ASP A 136 -0.81 -47.47 -10.89
N LEU A 137 0.26 -47.90 -10.21
CA LEU A 137 0.76 -47.21 -9.02
C LEU A 137 1.22 -45.79 -9.36
N SER A 138 1.95 -45.61 -10.47
CA SER A 138 2.43 -44.29 -10.91
C SER A 138 1.27 -43.33 -11.19
N ILE A 139 0.22 -43.78 -11.89
CA ILE A 139 -0.99 -42.96 -12.11
C ILE A 139 -1.66 -42.62 -10.79
N SER A 140 -1.87 -43.62 -9.94
CA SER A 140 -2.53 -43.43 -8.64
C SER A 140 -1.80 -42.39 -7.77
N LEU A 141 -0.47 -42.39 -7.81
CA LEU A 141 0.37 -41.42 -7.11
C LEU A 141 0.27 -40.01 -7.70
N ILE A 142 0.27 -39.89 -9.03
CA ILE A 142 0.10 -38.58 -9.69
C ILE A 142 -1.24 -37.98 -9.28
N VAL A 143 -2.31 -38.77 -9.33
CA VAL A 143 -3.65 -38.34 -8.89
C VAL A 143 -3.65 -37.94 -7.41
N LEU A 144 -3.03 -38.75 -6.55
CA LEU A 144 -2.88 -38.46 -5.13
C LEU A 144 -2.13 -37.15 -4.87
N TYR A 145 -1.00 -36.93 -5.54
CA TYR A 145 -0.20 -35.70 -5.39
C TYR A 145 -0.93 -34.47 -5.91
N LEU A 146 -1.66 -34.58 -7.03
CA LEU A 146 -2.51 -33.49 -7.52
C LEU A 146 -3.61 -33.14 -6.51
N PHE A 147 -4.24 -34.15 -5.92
CA PHE A 147 -5.26 -33.95 -4.89
C PHE A 147 -4.70 -33.26 -3.64
N ILE A 148 -3.54 -33.70 -3.15
CA ILE A 148 -2.83 -33.09 -2.01
C ILE A 148 -2.45 -31.63 -2.34
N LEU A 149 -1.90 -31.38 -3.54
CA LEU A 149 -1.53 -30.05 -4.00
C LEU A 149 -2.74 -29.10 -3.98
N ILE A 150 -3.85 -29.50 -4.61
CA ILE A 150 -5.08 -28.69 -4.65
C ILE A 150 -5.60 -28.43 -3.24
N SER A 151 -5.62 -29.45 -2.39
CA SER A 151 -6.08 -29.33 -1.00
C SER A 151 -5.24 -28.33 -0.20
N ILE A 152 -3.91 -28.41 -0.29
CA ILE A 152 -3.00 -27.47 0.37
C ILE A 152 -3.19 -26.04 -0.17
N LEU A 153 -3.34 -25.87 -1.48
CA LEU A 153 -3.56 -24.56 -2.09
C LEU A 153 -4.87 -23.93 -1.61
N LEU A 154 -5.95 -24.71 -1.52
CA LEU A 154 -7.24 -24.23 -1.01
C LEU A 154 -7.14 -23.84 0.47
N ILE A 155 -6.62 -24.74 1.32
CA ILE A 155 -6.45 -24.49 2.76
C ILE A 155 -5.62 -23.24 2.99
N ASN A 156 -4.51 -23.09 2.28
CA ASN A 156 -3.62 -21.94 2.38
C ASN A 156 -4.32 -20.65 1.90
N HIS A 157 -5.03 -20.69 0.77
CA HIS A 157 -5.76 -19.53 0.26
C HIS A 157 -6.79 -18.99 1.27
N PHE A 158 -7.60 -19.89 1.85
CA PHE A 158 -8.63 -19.51 2.83
C PHE A 158 -8.01 -19.13 4.18
N GLY A 159 -7.01 -19.88 4.64
CA GLY A 159 -6.29 -19.63 5.89
C GLY A 159 -5.62 -18.26 5.90
N LEU A 160 -4.83 -17.94 4.86
CA LEU A 160 -4.20 -16.62 4.74
C LEU A 160 -5.23 -15.50 4.59
N LYS A 161 -6.33 -15.72 3.86
CA LYS A 161 -7.39 -14.70 3.73
C LYS A 161 -7.98 -14.34 5.09
N LYS A 162 -8.26 -15.34 5.94
CA LYS A 162 -8.81 -15.14 7.27
C LYS A 162 -7.78 -14.51 8.21
N ALA A 163 -6.53 -15.00 8.18
CA ALA A 163 -5.44 -14.49 9.01
C ALA A 163 -5.13 -13.01 8.74
N PHE A 164 -5.13 -12.58 7.46
CA PHE A 164 -4.80 -11.19 7.10
C PHE A 164 -5.98 -10.21 7.13
N LYS A 165 -7.21 -10.67 7.40
CA LYS A 165 -8.40 -9.80 7.47
C LYS A 165 -8.26 -8.69 8.53
N PRO A 166 -7.83 -8.96 9.78
CA PRO A 166 -7.65 -7.92 10.80
C PRO A 166 -6.66 -6.83 10.39
N PHE A 167 -5.55 -7.22 9.74
CA PHE A 167 -4.56 -6.27 9.24
C PHE A 167 -5.16 -5.26 8.26
N GLY A 168 -5.98 -5.73 7.30
CA GLY A 168 -6.68 -4.85 6.37
C GLY A 168 -7.63 -3.88 7.07
N GLN A 169 -8.32 -4.32 8.13
CA GLN A 169 -9.20 -3.47 8.93
C GLN A 169 -8.41 -2.38 9.66
N ILE A 170 -7.30 -2.73 10.34
CA ILE A 170 -6.43 -1.77 11.03
C ILE A 170 -5.92 -0.68 10.06
N ILE A 171 -5.41 -1.07 8.89
CA ILE A 171 -4.93 -0.10 7.89
C ILE A 171 -6.06 0.80 7.38
N SER A 172 -7.26 0.25 7.17
CA SER A 172 -8.41 1.03 6.71
C SER A 172 -8.88 2.08 7.73
N GLN A 173 -8.77 1.77 9.03
CA GLN A 173 -9.07 2.73 10.09
C GLN A 173 -7.97 3.79 10.18
N LEU A 174 -6.70 3.39 10.11
CA LEU A 174 -5.58 4.33 10.16
C LEU A 174 -5.59 5.32 8.97
N ARG A 175 -6.02 4.88 7.79
CA ARG A 175 -6.15 5.77 6.62
C ARG A 175 -7.25 6.83 6.78
N LYS A 176 -8.27 6.55 7.59
CA LYS A 176 -9.37 7.48 7.87
C LYS A 176 -9.11 8.33 9.11
N TYR A 177 -8.07 8.01 9.87
CA TYR A 177 -7.73 8.74 11.07
C TYR A 177 -7.14 10.10 10.72
N GLU A 178 -7.70 11.14 11.31
CA GLU A 178 -7.22 12.51 11.23
C GLU A 178 -6.97 13.03 12.65
N VAL A 179 -5.79 13.64 12.86
CA VAL A 179 -5.41 14.20 14.16
C VAL A 179 -6.40 15.31 14.55
N GLY A 180 -6.85 15.30 15.81
CA GLY A 180 -7.82 16.28 16.32
C GLY A 180 -9.29 15.95 16.00
N ASN A 181 -9.56 14.82 15.34
CA ASN A 181 -10.90 14.24 15.31
C ASN A 181 -11.11 13.34 16.55
N ASN A 182 -12.28 13.39 17.17
CA ASN A 182 -12.58 12.61 18.39
C ASN A 182 -12.94 11.14 18.10
N GLU A 183 -12.78 10.69 16.86
CA GLU A 183 -13.06 9.30 16.47
C GLU A 183 -11.95 8.38 16.98
N LYS A 184 -12.26 7.64 18.04
CA LYS A 184 -11.37 6.60 18.56
C LYS A 184 -11.30 5.44 17.58
N LEU A 185 -10.10 4.91 17.36
CA LEU A 185 -9.95 3.64 16.65
C LEU A 185 -10.73 2.54 17.38
N THR A 186 -11.42 1.72 16.60
CA THR A 186 -12.12 0.55 17.12
C THR A 186 -11.14 -0.61 17.24
N ILE A 187 -11.16 -1.29 18.39
CA ILE A 187 -10.33 -2.47 18.64
C ILE A 187 -10.74 -3.56 17.65
N VAL A 188 -9.81 -3.98 16.79
CA VAL A 188 -10.03 -5.12 15.88
C VAL A 188 -9.69 -6.39 16.64
N GLU A 189 -10.68 -7.26 16.83
CA GLU A 189 -10.45 -8.57 17.42
C GLU A 189 -9.56 -9.42 16.52
N THR A 190 -8.47 -9.94 17.09
CA THR A 190 -7.51 -10.77 16.37
C THR A 190 -6.90 -11.81 17.31
N ASN A 191 -6.77 -13.04 16.81
CA ASN A 191 -6.08 -14.12 17.50
C ASN A 191 -4.57 -14.12 17.23
N VAL A 192 -4.09 -13.22 16.38
CA VAL A 192 -2.68 -13.07 16.01
C VAL A 192 -2.02 -12.07 16.95
N LYS A 193 -1.09 -12.53 17.78
CA LYS A 193 -0.40 -11.74 18.81
C LYS A 193 0.28 -10.50 18.23
N GLU A 194 0.91 -10.63 17.07
CA GLU A 194 1.62 -9.56 16.37
C GLU A 194 0.68 -8.42 15.96
N PHE A 195 -0.55 -8.75 15.55
CA PHE A 195 -1.56 -7.73 15.21
C PHE A 195 -2.11 -7.03 16.46
N SER A 196 -2.33 -7.77 17.55
CA SER A 196 -2.72 -7.16 18.83
C SER A 196 -1.62 -6.21 19.35
N PHE A 197 -0.36 -6.63 19.27
CA PHE A 197 0.78 -5.79 19.66
C PHE A 197 0.87 -4.54 18.79
N LEU A 198 0.82 -4.68 17.47
CA LEU A 198 0.85 -3.56 16.53
C LEU A 198 -0.28 -2.56 16.80
N GLN A 199 -1.50 -3.07 17.02
CA GLN A 199 -2.65 -2.21 17.33
C GLN A 199 -2.44 -1.42 18.63
N ASN A 200 -1.91 -2.05 19.68
CA ASN A 200 -1.61 -1.38 20.94
C ASN A 200 -0.55 -0.29 20.79
N GLU A 201 0.49 -0.53 19.98
CA GLU A 201 1.50 0.50 19.70
C GLU A 201 0.94 1.66 18.88
N ILE A 202 0.14 1.37 17.84
CA ILE A 202 -0.54 2.40 17.05
C ILE A 202 -1.46 3.23 17.95
N GLN A 203 -2.23 2.59 18.82
CA GLN A 203 -3.13 3.28 19.75
C GLN A 203 -2.36 4.19 20.71
N ARG A 204 -1.23 3.73 21.26
CA ARG A 204 -0.37 4.57 22.12
C ARG A 204 0.19 5.78 21.38
N MET A 205 0.63 5.59 20.14
CA MET A 205 1.14 6.68 19.31
C MET A 205 0.04 7.71 19.01
N ILE A 206 -1.17 7.26 18.68
CA ILE A 206 -2.33 8.10 18.43
C ILE A 206 -2.69 8.91 19.68
N ASN A 207 -2.86 8.26 20.83
CA ASN A 207 -3.17 8.95 22.08
C ASN A 207 -2.14 10.02 22.41
N ARG A 208 -0.84 9.69 22.27
CA ARG A 208 0.24 10.65 22.51
C ARG A 208 0.19 11.83 21.53
N ASN A 209 -0.11 11.58 20.26
CA ASN A 209 -0.25 12.65 19.27
C ASN A 209 -1.44 13.55 19.58
N ASP A 210 -2.57 12.97 19.99
CA ASP A 210 -3.74 13.74 20.40
C ASP A 210 -3.48 14.57 21.66
N GLU A 211 -2.76 14.02 22.64
CA GLU A 211 -2.34 14.77 23.84
C GLU A 211 -1.44 15.96 23.47
N VAL A 212 -0.43 15.75 22.61
CA VAL A 212 0.47 16.82 22.16
C VAL A 212 -0.31 17.87 21.38
N PHE A 213 -1.18 17.46 20.46
CA PHE A 213 -2.01 18.35 19.67
C PHE A 213 -2.94 19.20 20.56
N ASN A 214 -3.63 18.57 21.51
CA ASN A 214 -4.52 19.27 22.44
C ASN A 214 -3.77 20.23 23.37
N SER A 215 -2.57 19.84 23.84
CA SER A 215 -1.72 20.69 24.66
C SER A 215 -1.23 21.92 23.87
N GLN A 216 -0.79 21.73 22.63
CA GLN A 216 -0.39 22.83 21.74
C GLN A 216 -1.55 23.77 21.46
N LYS A 217 -2.75 23.23 21.22
CA LYS A 217 -3.98 24.02 21.05
C LYS A 217 -4.27 24.88 22.29
N LEU A 218 -4.29 24.27 23.48
CA LEU A 218 -4.56 24.98 24.73
C LEU A 218 -3.50 26.06 25.02
N PHE A 219 -2.23 25.77 24.74
CA PHE A 219 -1.15 26.73 24.89
C PHE A 219 -1.35 27.97 24.00
N ILE A 220 -1.72 27.79 22.72
CA ILE A 220 -1.95 28.91 21.81
C ILE A 220 -3.16 29.74 22.24
N GLU A 221 -4.24 29.09 22.66
CA GLU A 221 -5.43 29.77 23.17
C GLU A 221 -5.11 30.62 24.42
N ASN A 222 -4.43 30.03 25.41
CA ASN A 222 -4.03 30.72 26.64
C ASN A 222 -3.04 31.87 26.37
N ALA A 223 -1.99 31.62 25.58
CA ALA A 223 -1.01 32.65 25.24
C ALA A 223 -1.65 33.86 24.56
N SER A 224 -2.68 33.64 23.73
CA SER A 224 -3.37 34.72 23.05
C SER A 224 -4.15 35.61 24.01
N HIS A 225 -4.88 35.01 24.95
CA HIS A 225 -5.61 35.73 25.99
C HIS A 225 -4.66 36.50 26.93
N GLU A 226 -3.61 35.85 27.39
CA GLU A 226 -2.62 36.44 28.31
C GLU A 226 -1.82 37.59 27.67
N LEU A 227 -1.60 37.57 26.36
CA LEU A 227 -0.95 38.68 25.64
C LEU A 227 -1.90 39.83 25.31
N GLN A 228 -3.20 39.57 25.10
CA GLN A 228 -4.17 40.61 24.72
C GLN A 228 -4.44 41.59 25.87
N THR A 229 -4.51 41.10 27.10
CA THR A 229 -4.75 41.90 28.31
C THR A 229 -3.69 42.99 28.53
N PRO A 230 -2.37 42.68 28.61
CA PRO A 230 -1.33 43.70 28.84
C PRO A 230 -1.21 44.68 27.66
N LEU A 231 -1.42 44.24 26.42
CA LEU A 231 -1.44 45.13 25.26
C LEU A 231 -2.59 46.15 25.34
N THR A 232 -3.78 45.70 25.75
CA THR A 232 -4.96 46.59 25.91
C THR A 232 -4.71 47.60 27.03
N ILE A 233 -4.12 47.17 28.16
CA ILE A 233 -3.75 48.08 29.25
C ILE A 233 -2.72 49.12 28.78
N ALA A 234 -1.72 48.71 28.00
CA ALA A 234 -0.71 49.63 27.47
C ALA A 234 -1.32 50.66 26.51
N ILE A 235 -2.24 50.25 25.62
CA ILE A 235 -2.98 51.16 24.73
C ILE A 235 -3.80 52.17 25.55
N ASN A 236 -4.56 51.71 26.55
CA ASN A 236 -5.37 52.60 27.39
C ASN A 236 -4.51 53.62 28.14
N LYS A 237 -3.32 53.22 28.63
CA LYS A 237 -2.40 54.17 29.28
C LYS A 237 -1.86 55.22 28.31
N LEU A 238 -1.57 54.83 27.06
CA LEU A 238 -1.17 55.79 26.04
C LEU A 238 -2.32 56.76 25.70
N ASP A 239 -3.56 56.28 25.66
CA ASP A 239 -4.74 57.13 25.44
C ASP A 239 -4.90 58.18 26.53
N LEU A 240 -4.74 57.78 27.79
CA LEU A 240 -4.77 58.72 28.92
C LEU A 240 -3.64 59.75 28.86
N LEU A 241 -2.44 59.37 28.42
CA LEU A 241 -1.32 60.31 28.25
C LEU A 241 -1.55 61.28 27.09
N ILE A 242 -2.13 60.81 25.98
CA ILE A 242 -2.47 61.66 24.85
C ILE A 242 -3.55 62.69 25.23
N GLU A 243 -4.51 62.31 26.08
CA GLU A 243 -5.63 63.17 26.49
C GLU A 243 -5.27 64.20 27.58
N ASN A 244 -4.34 63.87 28.48
CA ASN A 244 -4.14 64.64 29.73
C ASN A 244 -2.84 65.45 29.83
N SER A 245 -2.06 65.61 28.75
CA SER A 245 -0.79 66.36 28.84
C SER A 245 -0.59 67.43 27.76
N ASP A 246 -0.04 68.58 28.18
CA ASP A 246 0.57 69.61 27.32
C ASP A 246 1.87 69.07 26.69
N LEU A 247 1.73 68.08 25.82
CA LEU A 247 2.85 67.44 25.14
C LEU A 247 3.35 68.31 24.00
N LYS A 248 4.67 68.34 23.80
CA LYS A 248 5.23 68.91 22.58
C LYS A 248 4.86 68.03 21.39
N GLU A 249 4.72 68.61 20.21
CA GLU A 249 4.33 67.91 18.97
C GLU A 249 5.14 66.62 18.73
N LYS A 250 6.46 66.66 18.97
CA LYS A 250 7.35 65.50 18.83
C LYS A 250 7.04 64.36 19.82
N GLU A 251 6.62 64.68 21.04
CA GLU A 251 6.26 63.70 22.08
C GLU A 251 4.91 63.06 21.75
N LEU A 252 3.94 63.87 21.29
CA LEU A 252 2.65 63.39 20.80
C LEU A 252 2.82 62.43 19.62
N LEU A 253 3.65 62.78 18.63
CA LEU A 253 3.97 61.91 17.50
C LEU A 253 4.57 60.56 17.96
N SER A 254 5.51 60.59 18.90
CA SER A 254 6.14 59.36 19.43
C SER A 254 5.14 58.47 20.19
N LEU A 255 4.20 59.04 20.93
CA LEU A 255 3.13 58.28 21.61
C LEU A 255 2.14 57.68 20.60
N VAL A 256 1.78 58.42 19.55
CA VAL A 256 0.92 57.92 18.47
C VAL A 256 1.60 56.77 17.72
N GLU A 257 2.89 56.89 17.38
CA GLU A 257 3.66 55.80 16.77
C GLU A 257 3.76 54.56 17.68
N SER A 258 3.96 54.76 18.98
CA SER A 258 3.99 53.69 19.98
C SER A 258 2.64 52.98 20.07
N LYS A 259 1.54 53.75 20.11
CA LYS A 259 0.16 53.22 20.11
C LYS A 259 -0.12 52.43 18.83
N GLN A 260 0.28 52.93 17.66
CA GLN A 260 0.16 52.21 16.39
C GLN A 260 0.94 50.89 16.40
N THR A 261 2.14 50.87 17.01
CA THR A 261 2.94 49.66 17.16
C THR A 261 2.26 48.61 18.04
N LEU A 262 1.66 49.02 19.16
CA LEU A 262 0.89 48.13 20.03
C LEU A 262 -0.36 47.57 19.31
N TRP A 263 -1.08 48.40 18.54
CA TRP A 263 -2.19 47.93 17.71
C TRP A 263 -1.75 46.92 16.65
N ARG A 264 -0.57 47.13 16.04
CA ARG A 264 0.03 46.14 15.13
C ARG A 264 0.29 44.81 15.86
N MET A 265 0.79 44.83 17.11
CA MET A 265 0.98 43.63 17.93
C MET A 265 -0.33 42.93 18.28
N VAL A 266 -1.39 43.68 18.65
CA VAL A 266 -2.73 43.10 18.89
C VAL A 266 -3.24 42.39 17.64
N ASN A 267 -3.10 43.01 16.48
CA ASN A 267 -3.56 42.44 15.21
C ASN A 267 -2.70 41.24 14.78
N LEU A 268 -1.39 41.25 15.05
CA LEU A 268 -0.50 40.09 14.87
C LEU A 268 -1.01 38.90 15.67
N ASN A 269 -1.23 39.10 16.97
CA ASN A 269 -1.65 38.05 17.89
C ASN A 269 -3.01 37.47 17.47
N LYS A 270 -4.00 38.33 17.17
CA LYS A 270 -5.31 37.89 16.65
C LYS A 270 -5.19 37.07 15.37
N SER A 271 -4.31 37.49 14.45
CA SER A 271 -4.08 36.76 13.18
C SER A 271 -3.44 35.40 13.40
N LEU A 272 -2.47 35.30 14.32
CA LEU A 272 -1.81 34.03 14.67
C LEU A 272 -2.76 33.08 15.39
N LEU A 273 -3.56 33.57 16.34
CA LEU A 273 -4.59 32.79 17.00
C LEU A 273 -5.59 32.26 15.96
N MET A 274 -6.03 33.12 15.05
CA MET A 274 -6.98 32.72 14.02
C MET A 274 -6.39 31.64 13.11
N LEU A 275 -5.15 31.80 12.64
CA LEU A 275 -4.43 30.76 11.87
C LEU A 275 -4.41 29.44 12.64
N SER A 276 -4.02 29.46 13.92
CA SER A 276 -4.03 28.28 14.77
C SER A 276 -5.42 27.64 14.86
N ARG A 277 -6.49 28.43 15.00
CA ARG A 277 -7.86 27.89 15.04
C ARG A 277 -8.27 27.23 13.72
N ILE A 278 -7.84 27.79 12.58
CA ILE A 278 -8.08 27.20 11.25
C ILE A 278 -7.29 25.91 11.08
N GLU A 279 -6.00 25.91 11.41
CA GLU A 279 -5.12 24.74 11.32
C GLU A 279 -5.60 23.59 12.22
N ASN A 280 -6.23 23.92 13.35
CA ASN A 280 -6.77 22.95 14.28
C ASN A 280 -8.22 22.52 13.99
N ASN A 281 -8.75 22.78 12.79
CA ASN A 281 -10.11 22.41 12.35
C ASN A 281 -11.22 22.78 13.37
N GLN A 282 -11.11 23.95 14.00
CA GLN A 282 -12.11 24.41 14.98
C GLN A 282 -13.40 24.94 14.34
N TYR A 283 -13.37 25.21 13.04
CA TYR A 283 -14.53 25.63 12.26
C TYR A 283 -15.26 24.41 11.74
N LYS A 284 -16.10 23.82 12.58
CA LYS A 284 -16.95 22.68 12.24
C LYS A 284 -18.30 23.19 11.73
N ASN A 285 -18.89 22.45 10.79
CA ASN A 285 -20.13 22.76 10.07
C ASN A 285 -19.91 23.65 8.84
N ASN A 286 -20.01 23.01 7.68
CA ASN A 286 -20.21 23.69 6.42
C ASN A 286 -21.71 23.86 6.19
N ILE A 287 -22.06 25.01 5.62
CA ILE A 287 -23.40 25.29 5.11
C ILE A 287 -23.27 25.84 3.70
N GLU A 288 -24.38 25.90 2.99
CA GLU A 288 -24.41 26.59 1.70
C GLU A 288 -24.19 28.10 1.91
N VAL A 289 -23.02 28.61 1.52
CA VAL A 289 -22.65 30.03 1.66
C VAL A 289 -22.65 30.69 0.29
N ASN A 290 -23.43 31.77 0.15
CA ASN A 290 -23.42 32.65 -1.02
C ASN A 290 -22.36 33.75 -0.85
N PHE A 291 -21.21 33.59 -1.52
CA PHE A 291 -20.09 34.55 -1.44
C PHE A 291 -20.45 35.90 -2.06
N THR A 292 -21.32 35.90 -3.06
CA THR A 292 -21.81 37.14 -3.72
C THR A 292 -22.61 37.98 -2.73
N ALA A 293 -23.59 37.39 -2.05
CA ALA A 293 -24.39 38.07 -1.04
C ALA A 293 -23.56 38.52 0.17
N LEU A 294 -22.65 37.65 0.64
CA LEU A 294 -21.71 37.98 1.71
C LEU A 294 -20.81 39.18 1.35
N THR A 295 -20.32 39.22 0.11
CA THR A 295 -19.45 40.31 -0.35
C THR A 295 -20.20 41.63 -0.42
N LYS A 296 -21.44 41.64 -0.92
CA LYS A 296 -22.29 42.85 -0.93
C LYS A 296 -22.41 43.45 0.48
N LYS A 297 -22.73 42.62 1.47
CA LYS A 297 -22.82 43.05 2.87
C LYS A 297 -21.48 43.56 3.43
N LEU A 298 -20.38 42.90 3.09
CA LEU A 298 -19.05 43.37 3.51
C LEU A 298 -18.67 44.70 2.85
N LEU A 299 -19.08 44.95 1.61
CA LEU A 299 -18.80 46.22 0.93
C LEU A 299 -19.52 47.39 1.57
N GLU A 300 -20.72 47.18 2.15
CA GLU A 300 -21.40 48.19 2.98
C GLU A 300 -20.53 48.59 4.19
N ASP A 301 -19.90 47.61 4.86
CA ASP A 301 -19.00 47.86 5.99
C ASP A 301 -17.72 48.65 5.58
N TYR A 302 -17.33 48.62 4.29
CA TYR A 302 -16.13 49.28 3.76
C TYR A 302 -16.42 50.57 2.98
N GLU A 303 -17.68 50.95 2.78
CA GLU A 303 -18.09 52.08 1.93
C GLU A 303 -17.35 53.37 2.29
N SER A 304 -17.36 53.73 3.58
CA SER A 304 -16.70 54.95 4.06
C SER A 304 -15.17 54.94 3.84
N ILE A 305 -14.52 53.78 3.90
CA ILE A 305 -13.08 53.65 3.66
C ILE A 305 -12.80 53.79 2.16
N LEU A 306 -13.63 53.17 1.31
CA LEU A 306 -13.50 53.28 -0.14
C LEU A 306 -13.68 54.72 -0.62
N GLU A 307 -14.65 55.45 -0.06
CA GLU A 307 -14.87 56.86 -0.35
C GLU A 307 -13.71 57.74 0.13
N MET A 308 -13.25 57.55 1.37
CA MET A 308 -12.14 58.31 1.94
C MET A 308 -10.84 58.12 1.14
N GLU A 309 -10.58 56.89 0.69
CA GLU A 309 -9.42 56.58 -0.14
C GLU A 309 -9.65 56.94 -1.62
N GLY A 310 -10.85 57.35 -2.04
CA GLY A 310 -11.17 57.70 -3.43
C GLY A 310 -11.11 56.52 -4.40
N ILE A 311 -11.49 55.33 -3.94
CA ILE A 311 -11.44 54.09 -4.71
C ILE A 311 -12.71 53.93 -5.56
N ASN A 312 -12.53 53.76 -6.87
CA ASN A 312 -13.59 53.41 -7.81
C ASN A 312 -13.90 51.91 -7.73
N LEU A 313 -14.95 51.56 -7.01
CA LEU A 313 -15.45 50.19 -6.89
C LEU A 313 -16.37 49.82 -8.05
N GLN A 314 -16.00 48.79 -8.80
CA GLN A 314 -16.79 48.22 -9.90
C GLN A 314 -17.23 46.81 -9.53
N THR A 315 -18.55 46.57 -9.55
CA THR A 315 -19.11 45.24 -9.26
C THR A 315 -19.84 44.68 -10.47
N ASN A 316 -19.63 43.39 -10.76
CA ASN A 316 -20.27 42.68 -11.87
C ASN A 316 -20.61 41.25 -11.44
N PHE A 317 -21.75 41.10 -10.77
CA PHE A 317 -22.25 39.82 -10.30
C PHE A 317 -23.23 39.24 -11.32
N LYS A 318 -22.75 38.41 -12.25
CA LYS A 318 -23.59 37.78 -13.29
C LYS A 318 -24.48 36.69 -12.70
N GLU A 319 -23.91 35.89 -11.80
CA GLU A 319 -24.60 34.82 -11.06
C GLU A 319 -24.01 34.72 -9.65
N ASP A 320 -24.76 34.11 -8.73
CA ASP A 320 -24.31 33.90 -7.36
C ASP A 320 -23.27 32.78 -7.26
N PHE A 321 -22.14 33.07 -6.60
CA PHE A 321 -21.13 32.06 -6.28
C PHE A 321 -21.46 31.40 -4.94
N ILE A 322 -22.05 30.21 -5.01
CA ILE A 322 -22.55 29.47 -3.84
C ILE A 322 -21.75 28.19 -3.62
N ILE A 323 -21.24 27.94 -2.41
CA ILE A 323 -20.41 26.77 -2.09
C ILE A 323 -20.69 26.26 -0.66
N ASP A 324 -20.58 24.95 -0.44
CA ASP A 324 -20.60 24.35 0.90
C ASP A 324 -19.31 24.71 1.66
N PHE A 325 -19.45 25.61 2.64
CA PHE A 325 -18.32 26.23 3.33
C PHE A 325 -18.70 26.68 4.74
N ASN A 326 -17.71 26.91 5.60
CA ASN A 326 -17.98 27.52 6.90
C ASN A 326 -18.21 29.04 6.74
N SER A 327 -19.31 29.57 7.26
CA SER A 327 -19.71 30.97 7.12
C SER A 327 -18.69 31.96 7.69
N ASP A 328 -18.09 31.67 8.85
CA ASP A 328 -17.08 32.52 9.46
C ASP A 328 -15.79 32.53 8.64
N LEU A 329 -15.34 31.37 8.16
CA LEU A 329 -14.18 31.28 7.28
C LEU A 329 -14.40 32.04 5.97
N ALA A 330 -15.58 31.92 5.36
CA ALA A 330 -15.92 32.69 4.16
C ALA A 330 -15.83 34.19 4.42
N ARG A 331 -16.38 34.66 5.54
CA ARG A 331 -16.33 36.08 5.93
C ARG A 331 -14.89 36.57 6.07
N ILE A 332 -14.04 35.78 6.71
CA ILE A 332 -12.66 36.19 6.93
C ILE A 332 -11.84 36.13 5.65
N LEU A 333 -12.06 35.11 4.81
CA LEU A 333 -11.43 34.98 3.50
C LEU A 333 -11.71 36.21 2.63
N ILE A 334 -13.00 36.54 2.43
CA ILE A 334 -13.41 37.67 1.60
C ILE A 334 -12.94 39.00 2.18
N SER A 335 -13.08 39.18 3.50
CA SER A 335 -12.59 40.40 4.16
C SER A 335 -11.08 40.61 3.99
N ASN A 336 -10.27 39.54 4.06
CA ASN A 336 -8.83 39.65 3.81
C ASN A 336 -8.50 40.01 2.36
N LEU A 337 -9.23 39.45 1.38
CA LEU A 337 -9.05 39.79 -0.04
C LEU A 337 -9.46 41.24 -0.34
N ILE A 338 -10.59 41.72 0.19
CA ILE A 338 -11.02 43.13 0.03
C ILE A 338 -10.01 44.08 0.68
N ARG A 339 -9.57 43.80 1.92
CA ARG A 339 -8.55 44.63 2.58
C ARG A 339 -7.22 44.63 1.82
N ASN A 340 -6.86 43.51 1.19
CA ASN A 340 -5.68 43.43 0.34
C ASN A 340 -5.85 44.35 -0.89
N ALA A 341 -7.00 44.28 -1.55
CA ALA A 341 -7.33 45.09 -2.73
C ALA A 341 -7.32 46.60 -2.43
N ILE A 342 -7.85 47.03 -1.29
CA ILE A 342 -7.81 48.43 -0.83
C ILE A 342 -6.37 48.88 -0.58
N LYS A 343 -5.61 48.09 0.18
CA LYS A 343 -4.28 48.49 0.65
C LYS A 343 -3.22 48.52 -0.45
N HIS A 344 -3.28 47.57 -1.39
CA HIS A 344 -2.26 47.40 -2.43
C HIS A 344 -2.62 48.08 -3.74
N ASN A 345 -3.57 49.02 -3.69
CA ASN A 345 -3.98 49.78 -4.84
C ASN A 345 -2.90 50.78 -5.30
N ASN A 346 -2.88 51.10 -6.59
CA ASN A 346 -2.05 52.17 -7.16
C ASN A 346 -2.88 53.46 -7.32
N ASP A 347 -2.32 54.47 -7.98
CA ASP A 347 -2.95 55.78 -8.15
C ASP A 347 -4.23 55.76 -9.02
N GLU A 348 -4.46 54.70 -9.81
CA GLU A 348 -5.71 54.54 -10.58
C GLU A 348 -6.90 54.20 -9.68
N LYS A 349 -6.63 53.63 -8.50
CA LYS A 349 -7.61 53.38 -7.43
C LYS A 349 -8.86 52.61 -7.88
N ILE A 350 -8.70 51.58 -8.73
CA ILE A 350 -9.81 50.76 -9.21
C ILE A 350 -9.82 49.42 -8.47
N ILE A 351 -10.99 49.01 -7.98
CA ILE A 351 -11.25 47.65 -7.49
C ILE A 351 -12.40 47.07 -8.29
N LYS A 352 -12.23 45.87 -8.85
CA LYS A 352 -13.24 45.15 -9.62
C LYS A 352 -13.59 43.83 -8.94
N ILE A 353 -14.87 43.61 -8.67
CA ILE A 353 -15.36 42.35 -8.08
C ILE A 353 -16.38 41.72 -9.01
N GLU A 354 -16.12 40.47 -9.41
CA GLU A 354 -16.95 39.75 -10.38
C GLU A 354 -17.33 38.36 -9.85
N SER A 355 -18.55 37.91 -10.13
CA SER A 355 -18.97 36.53 -9.82
C SER A 355 -19.77 35.89 -10.95
N ASN A 356 -19.59 34.58 -11.09
CA ASN A 356 -20.49 33.68 -11.80
C ASN A 356 -20.64 32.37 -10.99
N SER A 357 -21.40 31.40 -11.48
CA SER A 357 -21.64 30.12 -10.78
C SER A 357 -20.36 29.32 -10.44
N ASN A 358 -19.26 29.50 -11.19
CA ASN A 358 -18.03 28.71 -11.07
C ASN A 358 -16.82 29.49 -10.54
N GLN A 359 -16.84 30.82 -10.60
CA GLN A 359 -15.70 31.66 -10.25
C GLN A 359 -16.13 32.93 -9.51
N PHE A 360 -15.31 33.33 -8.55
CA PHE A 360 -15.43 34.59 -7.83
C PHE A 360 -14.09 35.32 -7.87
N ILE A 361 -14.06 36.54 -8.38
CA ILE A 361 -12.85 37.27 -8.73
C ILE A 361 -12.82 38.60 -7.98
N ILE A 362 -11.74 38.86 -7.26
CA ILE A 362 -11.43 40.19 -6.72
C ILE A 362 -10.18 40.69 -7.40
N SER A 363 -10.28 41.86 -8.01
CA SER A 363 -9.18 42.50 -8.74
C SER A 363 -8.92 43.90 -8.21
N ASN A 364 -7.66 44.30 -8.15
CA ASN A 364 -7.27 45.68 -7.88
C ASN A 364 -6.17 46.13 -8.81
N THR A 365 -6.16 47.40 -9.17
CA THR A 365 -4.99 48.02 -9.77
C THR A 365 -3.83 48.02 -8.77
N GLY A 366 -2.59 47.94 -9.21
CA GLY A 366 -1.45 47.82 -8.29
C GLY A 366 -0.11 48.14 -8.94
N LYS A 367 0.98 47.70 -8.32
CA LYS A 367 2.32 47.90 -8.91
C LYS A 367 2.42 47.15 -10.23
N ASN A 368 3.10 47.74 -11.21
CA ASN A 368 3.28 47.16 -12.54
C ASN A 368 4.30 46.00 -12.58
N VAL A 369 4.27 45.13 -11.58
CA VAL A 369 5.19 44.01 -11.38
C VAL A 369 4.39 42.81 -10.93
N THR A 370 4.52 41.69 -11.64
CA THR A 370 3.96 40.40 -11.23
C THR A 370 4.47 40.03 -9.84
N LEU A 371 3.57 39.65 -8.94
CA LEU A 371 3.96 39.11 -7.66
C LEU A 371 4.44 37.65 -7.85
N ASP A 372 5.38 37.19 -7.03
CA ASP A 372 5.80 35.78 -7.05
C ASP A 372 4.68 34.90 -6.48
N SER A 373 3.98 34.17 -7.35
CA SER A 373 2.84 33.32 -7.00
C SER A 373 3.16 32.26 -5.93
N ASN A 374 4.42 31.85 -5.78
CA ASN A 374 4.83 30.86 -4.79
C ASN A 374 5.06 31.49 -3.40
N LEU A 375 5.41 32.76 -3.35
CA LEU A 375 5.79 33.45 -2.11
C LEU A 375 4.68 34.35 -1.55
N ILE A 376 3.75 34.83 -2.37
CA ILE A 376 2.70 35.78 -1.94
C ILE A 376 1.77 35.24 -0.86
N PHE A 377 1.65 33.91 -0.78
CA PHE A 377 0.85 33.21 0.23
C PHE A 377 1.66 32.80 1.46
N SER A 378 2.98 33.01 1.45
CA SER A 378 3.83 32.67 2.59
C SER A 378 3.69 33.67 3.74
N ARG A 379 3.81 33.18 4.97
CA ARG A 379 3.66 33.99 6.19
C ARG A 379 4.74 35.06 6.24
N PHE A 380 4.36 36.27 6.64
CA PHE A 380 5.25 37.43 6.80
C PHE A 380 5.89 37.95 5.50
N TYR A 381 5.49 37.41 4.34
CA TYR A 381 6.01 37.89 3.06
C TYR A 381 5.48 39.28 2.72
N LYS A 382 6.38 40.11 2.19
CA LYS A 382 6.11 41.47 1.71
C LYS A 382 6.98 41.75 0.50
N GLN A 383 6.39 42.34 -0.53
CA GLN A 383 7.15 42.86 -1.67
C GLN A 383 7.39 44.37 -1.48
N GLY A 384 8.56 44.71 -0.93
CA GLY A 384 9.00 46.09 -0.65
C GLY A 384 8.64 46.61 0.75
N THR A 385 8.77 47.93 0.93
CA THR A 385 8.62 48.66 2.21
C THR A 385 7.18 49.10 2.50
N SER A 386 6.20 48.22 2.31
CA SER A 386 4.81 48.53 2.69
C SER A 386 4.66 48.51 4.21
N GLU A 387 4.61 49.69 4.83
CA GLU A 387 4.46 49.84 6.28
C GLU A 387 3.05 49.42 6.76
N GLY A 388 2.97 48.88 7.98
CA GLY A 388 1.71 48.64 8.68
C GLY A 388 0.89 47.40 8.32
N ASN A 389 1.42 46.42 7.56
CA ASN A 389 0.82 45.08 7.51
C ASN A 389 1.78 44.01 8.02
N ASN A 390 1.24 42.89 8.48
CA ASN A 390 2.02 41.81 9.07
C ASN A 390 2.41 40.72 8.05
N GLY A 391 1.96 40.84 6.79
CA GLY A 391 2.15 39.80 5.78
C GLY A 391 1.38 38.51 6.07
N LEU A 392 0.32 38.60 6.90
CA LEU A 392 -0.47 37.43 7.32
C LEU A 392 -1.79 37.28 6.55
N GLY A 393 -2.32 38.33 5.92
CA GLY A 393 -3.65 38.31 5.30
C GLY A 393 -3.81 37.26 4.20
N LEU A 394 -2.91 37.25 3.20
CA LEU A 394 -2.94 36.23 2.14
C LEU A 394 -2.54 34.84 2.65
N SER A 395 -1.70 34.74 3.68
CA SER A 395 -1.40 33.43 4.31
C SER A 395 -2.58 32.85 5.07
N ILE A 396 -3.46 33.69 5.65
CA ILE A 396 -4.74 33.26 6.24
C ILE A 396 -5.64 32.72 5.14
N VAL A 397 -5.77 33.46 4.04
CA VAL A 397 -6.55 33.01 2.89
C VAL A 397 -6.05 31.65 2.37
N ASP A 398 -4.73 31.50 2.19
CA ASP A 398 -4.12 30.24 1.74
C ASP A 398 -4.36 29.08 2.74
N THR A 399 -4.26 29.35 4.04
CA THR A 399 -4.52 28.35 5.09
C THR A 399 -5.99 27.92 5.09
N ILE A 400 -6.92 28.86 4.91
CA ILE A 400 -8.35 28.56 4.77
C ILE A 400 -8.60 27.68 3.54
N ILE A 401 -7.99 28.01 2.40
CA ILE A 401 -8.17 27.26 1.15
C ILE A 401 -7.54 25.86 1.22
N LYS A 402 -6.33 25.71 1.75
CA LYS A 402 -5.64 24.41 1.86
C LYS A 402 -6.37 23.40 2.76
N ASN A 403 -7.10 23.88 3.76
CA ASN A 403 -7.90 23.04 4.65
C ASN A 403 -9.28 22.70 4.07
N GLN A 404 -9.57 23.07 2.81
CA GLN A 404 -10.86 22.87 2.17
C GLN A 404 -10.68 22.13 0.83
N GLN A 405 -11.57 21.18 0.54
CA GLN A 405 -11.44 20.34 -0.66
C GLN A 405 -12.14 20.93 -1.90
N ASN A 406 -13.11 21.83 -1.70
CA ASN A 406 -14.07 22.24 -2.73
C ASN A 406 -13.79 23.65 -3.30
N LEU A 407 -12.68 24.27 -2.92
CA LEU A 407 -12.37 25.66 -3.29
C LEU A 407 -10.87 25.79 -3.54
N ARG A 408 -10.50 26.40 -4.67
CA ARG A 408 -9.14 26.73 -5.02
C ARG A 408 -8.98 28.23 -5.21
N LEU A 409 -7.83 28.76 -4.84
CA LEU A 409 -7.42 30.13 -5.11
C LEU A 409 -6.29 30.16 -6.14
N ASP A 410 -6.48 30.92 -7.21
CA ASP A 410 -5.45 31.26 -8.19
C ASP A 410 -5.13 32.76 -8.13
N TYR A 411 -3.90 33.10 -8.47
CA TYR A 411 -3.45 34.48 -8.68
C TYR A 411 -3.10 34.68 -10.15
N ASN A 412 -3.57 35.78 -10.73
CA ASN A 412 -3.22 36.20 -12.08
C ASN A 412 -2.87 37.70 -12.09
N TYR A 413 -1.99 38.10 -13.00
CA TYR A 413 -1.71 39.50 -13.25
C TYR A 413 -2.03 39.83 -14.71
N GLU A 414 -3.05 40.66 -14.90
CA GLU A 414 -3.50 41.15 -16.20
C GLU A 414 -3.48 42.66 -16.14
N PHE A 415 -2.40 43.27 -16.64
CA PHE A 415 -2.17 44.71 -16.54
C PHE A 415 -3.44 45.52 -16.87
N PRO A 416 -3.87 46.46 -15.99
CA PRO A 416 -3.21 46.92 -14.75
C PRO A 416 -3.63 46.15 -13.47
N PHE A 417 -4.40 45.07 -13.58
CA PHE A 417 -5.05 44.38 -12.46
C PHE A 417 -4.25 43.19 -11.92
N HIS A 418 -4.13 43.12 -10.59
CA HIS A 418 -3.88 41.89 -9.86
C HIS A 418 -5.21 41.22 -9.55
N GLN A 419 -5.36 39.95 -9.93
CA GLN A 419 -6.60 39.20 -9.82
C GLN A 419 -6.41 38.01 -8.88
N PHE A 420 -7.28 37.90 -7.88
CA PHE A 420 -7.42 36.73 -7.01
C PHE A 420 -8.71 36.00 -7.37
N ILE A 421 -8.59 34.77 -7.87
CA ILE A 421 -9.68 34.01 -8.48
C ILE A 421 -9.97 32.78 -7.63
N LEU A 422 -11.15 32.75 -7.02
CA LEU A 422 -11.69 31.57 -6.34
C LEU A 422 -12.46 30.71 -7.34
N LYS A 423 -12.18 29.41 -7.36
CA LYS A 423 -12.82 28.42 -8.26
C LYS A 423 -13.30 27.21 -7.47
N LYS A 424 -14.49 26.71 -7.82
CA LYS A 424 -15.02 25.44 -7.29
C LYS A 424 -14.24 24.23 -7.81
#